data_AF-A0A434BMU4-F1
#
_entry.id   AF-A0A434BMU4-F1
#
_cell.length_a   1.000
_cell.length_b   1.000
_cell.length_c   1.000
_cell.angle_alpha   90.00
_cell.angle_beta   90.00
_cell.angle_gamma   90.00
#
_symmetry.space_group_name_H-M   'P 1'
#
loop_
_entity.id
_entity.type
_entity.pdbx_description
1 polymer ?
#
loop_
_entity_poly.entity_id
_entity_poly.type
_entity_poly.pdbx_seq_one_letter_code
_entity_poly.pdbx_strand_id
1 'polypeptide(L)'
;LYEIDLPLAGDFQISNALVSAGLAIFTGTPVAKALLALEKLKGAPGRLDLVGTTGNGAPVYVDYAHKPDALENVLASVRPFTTGRVIVVFGCGGDRDRGKRPIMGEIATRLADVVIVTDDNPRSEVPKTIRAAILAAAPGAIEIGDRRQAIHEAVAML
;
A
#
# COMPACT_ATOMS: atom_id res chain seq x y z
N LEU A 1 -5.18 -4.19 -32.49
CA LEU A 1 -5.37 -3.72 -31.10
C LEU A 1 -5.10 -4.89 -30.18
N TYR A 2 -4.38 -4.69 -29.08
CA TYR A 2 -4.20 -5.70 -28.04
C TYR A 2 -5.02 -5.26 -26.83
N GLU A 3 -5.74 -6.21 -26.24
CA GLU A 3 -6.48 -6.06 -25.00
C GLU A 3 -5.99 -7.19 -24.09
N ILE A 4 -5.64 -6.85 -22.86
CA ILE A 4 -5.06 -7.78 -21.88
C ILE A 4 -5.60 -7.45 -20.48
N ASP A 5 -5.83 -8.48 -19.69
CA ASP A 5 -6.17 -8.34 -18.28
C ASP A 5 -4.90 -8.38 -17.43
N LEU A 6 -4.47 -7.24 -16.87
CA LEU A 6 -3.32 -7.19 -15.98
C LEU A 6 -3.77 -7.55 -14.55
N PRO A 7 -3.32 -8.68 -13.97
CA PRO A 7 -3.77 -9.14 -12.64
C PRO A 7 -3.05 -8.39 -11.49
N LEU A 8 -2.83 -7.08 -11.64
CA LEU A 8 -2.17 -6.23 -10.64
C LEU A 8 -3.05 -5.03 -10.30
N ALA A 9 -3.04 -4.63 -9.03
CA ALA A 9 -3.79 -3.47 -8.56
C ALA A 9 -2.98 -2.17 -8.70
N GLY A 10 -3.65 -1.09 -9.13
CA GLY A 10 -3.13 0.27 -9.16
C GLY A 10 -2.49 0.70 -10.48
N ASP A 11 -2.73 1.96 -10.86
CA ASP A 11 -2.32 2.53 -12.15
C ASP A 11 -0.78 2.56 -12.34
N PHE A 12 -0.04 2.71 -11.25
CA PHE A 12 1.42 2.67 -11.31
C PHE A 12 1.94 1.27 -11.70
N GLN A 13 1.21 0.19 -11.39
CA GLN A 13 1.58 -1.15 -11.83
C GLN A 13 1.38 -1.32 -13.33
N ILE A 14 0.35 -0.68 -13.91
CA ILE A 14 0.16 -0.65 -15.37
C ILE A 14 1.37 0.00 -16.03
N SER A 15 1.80 1.15 -15.51
CA SER A 15 3.00 1.86 -15.99
C SER A 15 4.26 0.98 -15.91
N ASN A 16 4.48 0.32 -14.77
CA ASN A 16 5.63 -0.58 -14.57
C ASN A 16 5.60 -1.80 -15.52
N ALA A 17 4.42 -2.38 -15.72
CA ALA A 17 4.22 -3.52 -16.59
C ALA A 17 4.50 -3.16 -18.06
N LEU A 18 4.01 -2.01 -18.52
CA LEU A 18 4.23 -1.51 -19.88
C LEU A 18 5.69 -1.15 -20.13
N VAL A 19 6.38 -0.51 -19.17
CA VAL A 19 7.83 -0.26 -19.28
C VAL A 19 8.59 -1.58 -19.39
N SER A 20 8.25 -2.56 -18.55
CA SER A 20 8.88 -3.88 -18.57
C SER A 20 8.65 -4.63 -19.89
N ALA A 21 7.42 -4.59 -20.42
CA ALA A 21 7.10 -5.14 -21.74
C ALA A 21 7.87 -4.42 -22.86
N GLY A 22 7.96 -3.08 -22.81
CA GLY A 22 8.73 -2.27 -23.75
C GLY A 22 10.21 -2.66 -23.80
N LEU A 23 10.83 -2.87 -22.63
CA LEU A 23 12.21 -3.36 -22.54
C LEU A 23 12.36 -4.77 -23.13
N ALA A 24 11.45 -5.69 -22.82
CA ALA A 24 11.49 -7.04 -23.38
C ALA A 24 11.36 -7.03 -24.91
N ILE A 25 10.46 -6.19 -25.45
CA ILE A 25 10.27 -5.99 -26.90
C ILE A 25 11.54 -5.44 -27.52
N PHE A 26 12.13 -4.40 -26.92
CA PHE A 26 13.38 -3.80 -27.39
C PHE A 26 14.53 -4.82 -27.46
N THR A 27 14.58 -5.77 -26.53
CA THR A 27 15.56 -6.87 -26.52
C THR A 27 15.22 -8.05 -27.45
N GLY A 28 14.18 -7.93 -28.29
CA GLY A 28 13.84 -8.92 -29.32
C GLY A 28 12.68 -9.86 -28.97
N THR A 29 11.95 -9.64 -27.87
CA THR A 29 10.73 -10.41 -27.60
C THR A 29 9.62 -9.97 -28.56
N PRO A 30 8.94 -10.90 -29.26
CA PRO A 30 7.81 -10.53 -30.12
C PRO A 30 6.73 -9.78 -29.32
N VAL A 31 6.18 -8.70 -29.89
CA VAL A 31 5.19 -7.83 -29.23
C VAL A 31 4.03 -8.63 -28.65
N ALA A 32 3.42 -9.51 -29.43
CA ALA A 32 2.31 -10.35 -28.97
C ALA A 32 2.70 -11.22 -27.76
N LYS A 33 3.92 -11.76 -27.75
CA LYS A 33 4.42 -12.60 -26.64
C LYS A 33 4.66 -11.77 -25.38
N ALA A 34 5.22 -10.57 -25.51
CA ALA A 34 5.46 -9.68 -24.38
C ALA A 34 4.15 -9.21 -23.73
N LEU A 35 3.16 -8.79 -24.54
CA LEU A 35 1.86 -8.31 -24.05
C LEU A 35 1.03 -9.43 -23.42
N LEU A 36 0.89 -10.59 -24.07
CA LEU A 36 0.15 -11.72 -23.50
C LEU A 36 0.81 -12.31 -22.24
N ALA A 37 2.11 -12.10 -22.05
CA ALA A 37 2.79 -12.52 -20.81
C ALA A 37 2.36 -11.67 -19.59
N LEU A 38 1.89 -10.44 -19.80
CA LEU A 38 1.44 -9.55 -18.73
C LEU A 38 0.20 -10.10 -18.00
N GLU A 39 -0.66 -10.86 -18.68
CA GLU A 39 -1.83 -11.50 -18.08
C GLU A 39 -1.47 -12.55 -17.02
N LYS A 40 -0.23 -13.03 -17.03
CA LYS A 40 0.30 -14.03 -16.10
C LYS A 40 1.26 -13.42 -15.08
N LEU A 41 1.39 -12.10 -15.08
CA LEU A 41 2.35 -11.41 -14.23
C LEU A 41 1.95 -11.60 -12.76
N LYS A 42 2.96 -11.84 -11.92
CA LYS A 42 2.80 -11.80 -10.47
C LYS A 42 3.44 -10.53 -9.96
N GLY A 43 2.76 -9.85 -9.04
CA GLY A 43 3.26 -8.63 -8.43
C GLY A 43 4.58 -8.88 -7.69
N ALA A 44 5.39 -7.83 -7.56
CA ALA A 44 6.56 -7.89 -6.70
C ALA A 44 6.09 -8.02 -5.23
N PRO A 45 6.73 -8.88 -4.41
CA PRO A 45 6.37 -9.00 -3.01
C PRO A 45 6.38 -7.65 -2.28
N GLY A 46 5.29 -7.35 -1.57
CA GLY A 46 5.10 -6.08 -0.86
C GLY A 46 4.97 -4.83 -1.76
N ARG A 47 4.38 -4.96 -2.96
CA ARG A 47 4.00 -3.86 -3.86
C ARG A 47 2.56 -4.01 -4.34
N LEU A 48 1.61 -3.44 -3.60
CA LEU A 48 0.17 -3.74 -3.69
C LEU A 48 -0.05 -5.25 -3.85
N ASP A 49 0.64 -6.02 -2.99
CA ASP A 49 0.70 -7.47 -3.03
C ASP A 49 -0.56 -8.04 -2.38
N LEU A 50 -1.40 -8.73 -3.15
CA LEU A 50 -2.62 -9.34 -2.65
C LEU A 50 -2.26 -10.57 -1.83
N VAL A 51 -2.28 -10.42 -0.50
CA VAL A 51 -1.88 -11.49 0.43
C VAL A 51 -3.04 -12.34 0.91
N GLY A 52 -4.28 -11.89 0.67
CA GLY A 52 -5.46 -12.65 1.07
C GLY A 52 -6.77 -11.93 0.74
N THR A 53 -7.85 -12.64 1.01
CA THR A 53 -9.21 -12.14 0.91
C THR A 53 -9.98 -12.68 2.10
N THR A 54 -10.69 -11.81 2.81
CA THR A 54 -11.49 -12.20 3.98
C THR A 54 -12.70 -13.05 3.56
N GLY A 55 -13.37 -13.70 4.51
CA GLY A 55 -14.52 -14.57 4.23
C GLY A 55 -15.70 -13.85 3.57
N ASN A 56 -15.81 -12.53 3.73
CA ASN A 56 -16.81 -11.68 3.08
C ASN A 56 -16.31 -11.01 1.78
N GLY A 57 -15.12 -11.36 1.29
CA GLY A 57 -14.62 -10.93 -0.01
C GLY A 57 -13.76 -9.66 -0.02
N ALA A 58 -13.41 -9.09 1.13
CA ALA A 58 -12.54 -7.90 1.17
C ALA A 58 -11.08 -8.28 0.88
N PRO A 59 -10.44 -7.67 -0.13
CA PRO A 59 -9.03 -7.95 -0.44
C PRO A 59 -8.10 -7.30 0.58
N VAL A 60 -7.03 -7.99 0.95
CA VAL A 60 -5.99 -7.51 1.85
C VAL A 60 -4.68 -7.37 1.08
N TYR A 61 -4.15 -6.16 1.06
CA TYR A 61 -2.91 -5.84 0.35
C TYR A 61 -1.77 -5.49 1.31
N VAL A 62 -0.55 -5.89 0.96
CA VAL A 62 0.68 -5.44 1.61
C VAL A 62 1.46 -4.57 0.64
N ASP A 63 1.83 -3.38 1.10
CA ASP A 63 2.69 -2.45 0.35
C ASP A 63 3.81 -1.90 1.24
N TYR A 64 4.93 -1.53 0.60
CA TYR A 64 6.13 -0.98 1.24
C TYR A 64 6.12 0.54 1.35
N ALA A 65 5.03 1.21 0.99
CA ALA A 65 4.86 2.65 1.05
C ALA A 65 5.22 3.22 2.44
N HIS A 66 6.43 3.76 2.54
CA HIS A 66 7.00 4.35 3.77
C HIS A 66 7.38 5.82 3.57
N LYS A 67 6.95 6.42 2.46
CA LYS A 67 7.08 7.85 2.14
C LYS A 67 5.68 8.44 1.90
N PRO A 68 5.48 9.76 2.12
CA PRO A 68 4.18 10.40 1.94
C PRO A 68 3.53 10.15 0.57
N ASP A 69 4.28 10.41 -0.50
CA ASP A 69 3.87 10.21 -1.89
C ASP A 69 3.48 8.75 -2.19
N ALA A 70 4.26 7.80 -1.68
CA ALA A 70 3.97 6.38 -1.86
C ALA A 70 2.68 5.97 -1.14
N LEU A 71 2.43 6.47 0.08
CA LEU A 71 1.22 6.16 0.83
C LEU A 71 -0.02 6.75 0.14
N GLU A 72 0.07 8.00 -0.32
CA GLU A 72 -0.99 8.64 -1.09
C GLU A 72 -1.30 7.86 -2.37
N ASN A 73 -0.27 7.48 -3.14
CA ASN A 73 -0.43 6.70 -4.36
C ASN A 73 -1.11 5.35 -4.11
N VAL A 74 -0.74 4.64 -3.03
CA VAL A 74 -1.36 3.35 -2.66
C VAL A 74 -2.84 3.54 -2.33
N LEU A 75 -3.18 4.49 -1.47
CA LEU A 75 -4.57 4.73 -1.05
C LEU A 75 -5.43 5.22 -2.22
N ALA A 76 -4.91 6.15 -3.03
CA ALA A 76 -5.57 6.62 -4.24
C ALA A 76 -5.75 5.51 -5.28
N SER A 77 -4.78 4.59 -5.39
CA SER A 77 -4.88 3.45 -6.30
C SER A 77 -5.99 2.50 -5.90
N VAL A 78 -6.19 2.24 -4.60
CA VAL A 78 -7.21 1.26 -4.15
C VAL A 78 -8.63 1.79 -4.10
N ARG A 79 -8.79 3.10 -4.00
CA ARG A 79 -10.11 3.73 -3.81
C ARG A 79 -11.10 3.47 -4.95
N PRO A 80 -10.74 3.59 -6.25
CA PRO A 80 -11.69 3.44 -7.36
C PRO A 80 -12.36 2.07 -7.46
N PHE A 81 -11.72 1.02 -6.95
CA PHE A 81 -12.24 -0.35 -6.96
C PHE A 81 -12.74 -0.84 -5.59
N THR A 82 -12.79 0.05 -4.59
CA THR A 82 -13.36 -0.26 -3.28
C THR A 82 -14.77 0.31 -3.19
N THR A 83 -15.78 -0.53 -2.95
CA THR A 83 -17.18 -0.10 -2.72
C THR A 83 -17.49 0.15 -1.24
N GLY A 84 -16.74 -0.50 -0.34
CA GLY A 84 -16.85 -0.34 1.11
C GLY A 84 -15.83 0.63 1.68
N ARG A 85 -15.29 0.27 2.86
CA ARG A 85 -14.27 1.05 3.56
C ARG A 85 -12.86 0.69 3.10
N VAL A 86 -11.99 1.69 3.02
CA VAL A 86 -10.53 1.52 2.95
C VAL A 86 -9.99 1.62 4.38
N ILE A 87 -9.38 0.55 4.86
CA ILE A 87 -8.72 0.49 6.17
C ILE A 87 -7.21 0.46 5.95
N VAL A 88 -6.48 1.36 6.61
CA VAL A 88 -5.01 1.42 6.51
C VAL A 88 -4.36 1.20 7.87
N VAL A 89 -3.35 0.32 7.89
CA VAL A 89 -2.48 0.09 9.05
C VAL A 89 -1.08 0.50 8.66
N PHE A 90 -0.51 1.49 9.34
CA PHE A 90 0.85 1.95 9.02
C PHE A 90 1.59 2.51 10.23
N GLY A 91 2.90 2.65 10.07
CA GLY A 91 3.79 3.28 11.03
C GLY A 91 4.90 4.05 10.33
N CYS A 92 5.82 4.61 11.11
CA CYS A 92 7.04 5.22 10.59
C CYS A 92 8.28 4.61 11.25
N GLY A 93 9.39 4.60 10.51
CA GLY A 93 10.69 4.22 11.07
C GLY A 93 11.25 5.27 12.04
N GLY A 94 11.96 4.81 13.06
CA GLY A 94 12.76 5.65 13.95
C GLY A 94 14.14 5.98 13.35
N ASP A 95 14.84 6.92 13.97
CA ASP A 95 16.19 7.39 13.64
C ASP A 95 16.34 7.95 12.22
N ARG A 96 15.24 8.33 11.56
CA ARG A 96 15.23 8.94 10.22
C ARG A 96 13.92 9.67 9.93
N ASP A 97 13.99 10.59 8.98
CA ASP A 97 12.85 11.23 8.29
C ASP A 97 11.69 11.68 9.19
N ARG A 98 11.97 12.31 10.33
CA ARG A 98 10.92 12.68 11.31
C ARG A 98 9.83 13.58 10.71
N GLY A 99 10.20 14.47 9.79
CA GLY A 99 9.28 15.41 9.13
C GLY A 99 8.15 14.74 8.35
N LYS A 100 8.30 13.47 7.93
CA LYS A 100 7.25 12.78 7.18
C LYS A 100 6.09 12.29 8.06
N ARG A 101 6.32 12.11 9.36
CA ARG A 101 5.37 11.48 10.29
C ARG A 101 4.00 12.16 10.29
N PRO A 102 3.90 13.48 10.54
CA PRO A 102 2.60 14.16 10.48
C PRO A 102 2.01 14.18 9.06
N ILE A 103 2.84 14.31 8.02
CA ILE A 103 2.37 14.32 6.63
C ILE A 103 1.70 13.00 6.27
N MET A 104 2.30 11.86 6.65
CA MET A 104 1.70 10.54 6.43
C MET A 104 0.42 10.35 7.24
N GLY A 105 0.32 10.93 8.45
CA GLY A 105 -0.89 10.94 9.26
C GLY A 105 -2.05 11.68 8.59
N GLU A 106 -1.78 12.87 8.05
CA GLU A 106 -2.76 13.68 7.31
C GLU A 106 -3.25 12.95 6.05
N ILE A 107 -2.32 12.44 5.23
CA ILE A 107 -2.64 11.68 4.02
C ILE A 107 -3.53 10.47 4.34
N ALA A 108 -3.17 9.68 5.35
CA ALA A 108 -3.94 8.51 5.73
C ALA A 108 -5.37 8.88 6.14
N THR A 109 -5.52 9.93 6.94
CA THR A 109 -6.84 10.37 7.45
C THR A 109 -7.72 10.96 6.36
N ARG A 110 -7.11 11.58 5.35
CA ARG A 110 -7.83 12.14 4.19
C ARG A 110 -8.30 11.06 3.21
N LEU A 111 -7.55 9.96 3.06
CA LEU A 111 -7.75 9.00 1.97
C LEU A 111 -8.27 7.63 2.41
N ALA A 112 -8.20 7.29 3.70
CA ALA A 112 -8.75 6.06 4.26
C ALA A 112 -9.93 6.36 5.19
N ASP A 113 -10.86 5.40 5.27
CA ASP A 113 -12.05 5.49 6.13
C ASP A 113 -11.71 5.12 7.59
N VAL A 114 -10.73 4.24 7.79
CA VAL A 114 -10.21 3.87 9.11
C VAL A 114 -8.68 3.87 9.05
N VAL A 115 -8.07 4.60 9.97
CA VAL A 115 -6.62 4.71 10.10
C VAL A 115 -6.18 4.07 11.42
N ILE A 116 -5.25 3.11 11.33
CA ILE A 116 -4.58 2.51 12.48
C ILE A 116 -3.09 2.85 12.44
N VAL A 117 -2.63 3.60 13.44
CA VAL A 117 -1.22 3.94 13.62
C VAL A 117 -0.57 2.93 14.57
N THR A 118 0.50 2.30 14.09
CA THR A 118 1.22 1.24 14.81
C THR A 118 2.73 1.44 14.75
N ASP A 119 3.47 0.60 15.48
CA ASP A 119 4.91 0.49 15.32
C ASP A 119 5.28 -0.15 13.97
N ASP A 120 6.31 0.38 13.33
CA ASP A 120 6.94 -0.22 12.14
C ASP A 120 8.36 -0.69 12.49
N ASN A 121 9.33 0.24 12.48
CA ASN A 121 10.73 -0.03 12.81
C ASN A 121 11.25 1.08 13.74
N PRO A 122 10.95 1.04 15.05
CA PRO A 122 11.28 2.13 15.97
C PRO A 122 12.78 2.32 16.20
N ARG A 123 13.59 1.27 15.96
CA ARG A 123 15.05 1.28 16.17
C ARG A 123 15.40 1.73 17.58
N SER A 124 16.15 2.84 17.75
CA SER A 124 16.52 3.37 19.06
C SER A 124 15.56 4.43 19.61
N GLU A 125 14.59 4.89 18.80
CA GLU A 125 13.56 5.81 19.27
C GLU A 125 12.49 5.09 20.11
N VAL A 126 11.93 5.79 21.09
CA VAL A 126 10.77 5.31 21.87
C VAL A 126 9.57 5.17 20.92
N PRO A 127 9.00 3.97 20.70
CA PRO A 127 7.97 3.77 19.67
C PRO A 127 6.74 4.69 19.83
N LYS A 128 6.32 4.91 21.07
CA LYS A 128 5.21 5.80 21.41
C LYS A 128 5.42 7.25 20.94
N THR A 129 6.66 7.76 20.92
CA THR A 129 6.92 9.13 20.46
C THR A 129 6.82 9.24 18.94
N ILE A 130 7.15 8.17 18.21
CA ILE A 130 6.94 8.09 16.76
C ILE A 130 5.46 8.12 16.45
N ARG A 131 4.66 7.26 17.09
CA ARG A 131 3.21 7.20 16.88
C ARG A 131 2.54 8.53 17.24
N ALA A 132 2.91 9.14 18.36
CA ALA A 132 2.40 10.45 18.76
C ALA A 132 2.66 11.54 17.70
N ALA A 133 3.82 11.51 17.03
CA ALA A 133 4.13 12.47 15.97
C ALA A 133 3.30 12.25 14.69
N ILE A 134 2.86 11.02 14.40
CA ILE A 134 1.92 10.73 13.31
C ILE A 134 0.52 11.20 13.71
N LEU A 135 0.08 10.80 14.91
CA LEU A 135 -1.25 11.09 15.46
C LEU A 135 -1.54 12.59 15.60
N ALA A 136 -0.51 13.42 15.79
CA ALA A 136 -0.63 14.88 15.82
C ALA A 136 -1.32 15.47 14.58
N ALA A 137 -1.29 14.77 13.44
CA ALA A 137 -1.95 15.16 12.19
C ALA A 137 -2.93 14.09 11.67
N ALA A 138 -3.31 13.12 12.51
CA ALA A 138 -4.23 12.04 12.14
C ALA A 138 -5.44 11.97 13.11
N PRO A 139 -6.31 13.00 13.13
CA PRO A 139 -7.43 13.03 14.05
C PRO A 139 -8.39 11.86 13.82
N GLY A 140 -8.79 11.18 14.91
CA GLY A 140 -9.67 10.01 14.85
C GLY A 140 -8.96 8.69 14.50
N ALA A 141 -7.66 8.70 14.24
CA ALA A 141 -6.89 7.48 14.05
C ALA A 141 -6.81 6.65 15.35
N ILE A 142 -6.83 5.34 15.18
CA ILE A 142 -6.71 4.36 16.26
C ILE A 142 -5.23 4.10 16.50
N GLU A 143 -4.77 4.18 17.76
CA GLU A 143 -3.39 3.85 18.13
C GLU A 143 -3.32 2.42 18.68
N ILE A 144 -2.55 1.54 18.03
CA ILE A 144 -2.23 0.20 18.53
C ILE A 144 -0.73 -0.01 18.36
N GLY A 145 0.03 -0.11 19.45
CA GLY A 145 1.49 -0.20 19.37
C GLY A 145 1.99 -1.49 18.72
N ASP A 146 1.43 -2.64 19.11
CA ASP A 146 1.83 -3.93 18.56
C ASP A 146 1.31 -4.09 17.12
N ARG A 147 2.24 -4.21 16.17
CA ARG A 147 1.91 -4.31 14.74
C ARG A 147 1.08 -5.52 14.39
N ARG A 148 1.32 -6.66 15.05
CA ARG A 148 0.56 -7.89 14.78
C ARG A 148 -0.88 -7.70 15.24
N GLN A 149 -1.07 -7.15 16.43
CA GLN A 149 -2.39 -6.80 16.96
C GLN A 149 -3.10 -5.79 16.05
N ALA A 150 -2.42 -4.71 15.63
CA ALA A 150 -2.99 -3.69 14.74
C ALA A 150 -3.52 -4.30 13.42
N ILE A 151 -2.76 -5.22 12.84
CA ILE A 151 -3.17 -5.95 11.63
C ILE A 151 -4.38 -6.85 11.92
N HIS A 152 -4.37 -7.60 13.04
CA HIS A 152 -5.51 -8.44 13.41
C HIS A 152 -6.79 -7.62 13.60
N GLU A 153 -6.71 -6.49 14.31
CA GLU A 153 -7.88 -5.63 14.53
C GLU A 153 -8.39 -5.03 13.21
N ALA A 154 -7.50 -4.59 12.33
CA ALA A 154 -7.92 -4.09 11.01
C ALA A 154 -8.64 -5.15 10.19
N VAL A 155 -8.12 -6.38 10.15
CA VAL A 155 -8.74 -7.49 9.40
C VAL A 155 -10.07 -7.90 10.02
N ALA A 156 -10.21 -7.85 11.34
CA ALA A 156 -11.46 -8.15 12.04
C ALA A 156 -12.57 -7.12 11.75
N MET A 157 -12.22 -5.92 11.30
CA MET A 157 -13.19 -4.88 10.90
C MET A 157 -13.74 -5.07 9.49
N LEU A 158 -13.14 -5.93 8.65
CA LEU A 158 -13.47 -6.07 7.23
C LEU A 158 -14.71 -6.92 7.00
#